data_AF-A0A935RH23-F1
#
_entry.id   AF-A0A935RH23-F1
#
_cell.length_a   1.000
_cell.length_b   1.000
_cell.length_c   1.000
_cell.angle_alpha   90.00
_cell.angle_beta   90.00
_cell.angle_gamma   90.00
#
_symmetry.space_group_name_H-M   'P 1'
#
loop_
_entity.id
_entity.type
_entity.pdbx_description
1 polymer ?
#
loop_
_entity_poly.entity_id
_entity_poly.type
_entity_poly.pdbx_seq_one_letter_code
_entity_poly.pdbx_strand_id
1 'polypeptide(L)' 'MCSRAEPGTEAAADSVLPHIRSHDAVLLGSHGAVTVGRDLPAAFALLETVERLAQVTLLASLARGEGGSLPPGLR' A
#
# COMPACT_ATOMS: atom_id res chain seq x y z
N MET A 1 1.89 -7.09 -1.60
CA MET A 1 2.21 -6.68 -0.22
C MET A 1 3.56 -7.29 0.12
N CYS A 2 4.50 -6.52 0.66
CA CYS A 2 5.81 -7.05 1.04
C CYS A 2 5.72 -7.92 2.30
N SER A 3 6.63 -8.89 2.42
CA SER A 3 6.91 -9.56 3.69
C SER A 3 7.46 -8.58 4.73
N ARG A 4 7.24 -8.86 6.01
CA ARG A 4 7.83 -8.08 7.12
C ARG A 4 9.36 -8.26 7.14
N ALA A 5 10.09 -7.17 7.30
CA ALA A 5 11.54 -7.14 7.48
C ALA A 5 11.95 -5.99 8.41
N GLU A 6 13.17 -6.04 8.94
CA GLU A 6 13.72 -4.97 9.79
C GLU A 6 14.04 -3.74 8.93
N PRO A 7 13.58 -2.54 9.30
CA PRO A 7 13.78 -1.33 8.51
C PRO A 7 15.26 -0.97 8.40
N GLY A 8 15.66 -0.47 7.23
CA GLY A 8 17.06 -0.10 6.96
C GLY A 8 17.98 -1.28 6.61
N THR A 9 17.44 -2.51 6.55
CA THR A 9 18.21 -3.70 6.13
C THR A 9 18.04 -4.00 4.64
N GLU A 10 18.99 -4.76 4.09
CA GLU A 10 18.91 -5.26 2.71
C GLU A 10 17.68 -6.16 2.50
N ALA A 11 17.32 -6.97 3.50
CA ALA A 11 16.11 -7.78 3.49
C ALA A 11 14.82 -6.95 3.31
N ALA A 12 14.80 -5.71 3.83
CA ALA A 12 13.68 -4.80 3.58
C ALA A 12 13.62 -4.35 2.12
N ALA A 13 14.76 -4.02 1.51
CA ALA A 13 14.85 -3.70 0.09
C ALA A 13 14.45 -4.90 -0.79
N ASP A 14 14.94 -6.09 -0.48
CA ASP A 14 14.62 -7.34 -1.18
C ASP A 14 13.13 -7.67 -1.15
N SER A 15 12.43 -7.34 -0.05
CA SER A 15 10.99 -7.52 0.04
C SER A 15 10.21 -6.62 -0.93
N VAL A 16 10.77 -5.45 -1.29
CA VAL A 16 10.14 -4.43 -2.14
C VAL A 16 10.45 -4.65 -3.63
N LEU A 17 11.67 -5.10 -3.94
CA LEU A 17 12.18 -5.28 -5.31
C LEU A 17 11.21 -5.99 -6.28
N PRO A 18 10.52 -7.09 -5.90
CA PRO A 18 9.60 -7.79 -6.80
C PRO A 18 8.37 -6.97 -7.19
N HIS A 19 8.00 -5.97 -6.39
CA HIS A 19 6.74 -5.23 -6.52
C HIS A 19 6.92 -3.85 -7.14
N ILE A 20 8.04 -3.18 -6.86
CA ILE A 20 8.25 -1.76 -7.17
C ILE A 20 8.30 -1.45 -8.68
N ARG A 21 8.57 -2.45 -9.52
CA ARG A 21 8.64 -2.28 -10.99
C ARG A 21 7.27 -2.31 -11.67
N SER A 22 6.27 -2.91 -11.04
CA SER A 22 4.94 -3.14 -11.62
C SER A 22 3.81 -2.46 -10.86
N HIS A 23 4.12 -1.81 -9.74
CA HIS A 23 3.15 -1.12 -8.90
C HIS A 23 3.70 0.26 -8.50
N ASP A 24 2.83 1.25 -8.56
CA ASP A 24 3.15 2.62 -8.13
C ASP A 24 3.13 2.78 -6.60
N ALA A 25 2.57 1.79 -5.88
CA ALA A 25 2.48 1.75 -4.43
C ALA A 25 2.66 0.34 -3.88
N VAL A 26 3.42 0.21 -2.79
CA VAL A 26 3.70 -1.05 -2.13
C VAL A 26 3.51 -0.92 -0.61
N LEU A 27 2.67 -1.77 -0.03
CA LEU A 27 2.50 -1.87 1.42
C LEU A 27 3.60 -2.74 2.03
N LEU A 28 4.26 -2.22 3.06
CA LEU A 28 5.30 -2.86 3.85
C LEU A 28 4.69 -3.57 5.07
N GLY A 29 5.00 -4.85 5.23
CA GLY A 29 4.48 -5.67 6.33
C GLY A 29 4.80 -5.06 7.71
N SER A 30 3.76 -4.66 8.43
CA SER A 30 3.85 -4.03 9.75
C SER A 30 4.71 -2.77 9.80
N HIS A 31 4.75 -1.98 8.71
CA HIS A 31 5.56 -0.77 8.62
C HIS A 31 4.80 0.44 8.07
N GLY A 32 4.21 0.32 6.90
CA GLY A 32 3.65 1.46 6.19
C GLY A 32 3.57 1.21 4.69
N ALA A 33 3.80 2.23 3.88
CA ALA A 33 3.76 2.16 2.43
C ALA A 33 4.92 2.92 1.79
N VAL A 34 5.29 2.52 0.58
CA VAL A 34 6.23 3.22 -0.30
C VAL A 34 5.53 3.45 -1.64
N THR A 35 5.65 4.66 -2.17
CA THR A 35 5.15 5.02 -3.50
C THR A 35 6.27 5.52 -4.40
N VAL A 36 6.12 5.28 -5.69
CA VAL A 36 7.05 5.74 -6.73
C VAL A 36 6.27 6.48 -7.80
N GLY A 37 6.86 7.57 -8.31
CA GLY A 37 6.26 8.41 -9.33
C GLY A 37 7.32 9.08 -10.18
N ARG A 38 6.90 9.71 -11.28
CA ARG A 38 7.79 10.42 -12.20
C ARG A 38 8.58 11.56 -11.55
N ASP A 39 8.03 12.12 -10.46
CA ASP A 39 8.61 13.18 -9.64
C ASP A 39 8.05 13.09 -8.21
N LEU A 40 8.62 13.88 -7.29
CA LEU A 40 8.20 13.90 -5.89
C LEU A 40 6.71 14.25 -5.71
N PRO A 41 6.15 15.28 -6.38
CA PRO A 41 4.72 15.57 -6.27
C PRO A 41 3.83 14.41 -6.72
N ALA A 42 4.15 13.73 -7.82
CA ALA A 42 3.39 12.57 -8.27
C ALA A 42 3.46 11.41 -7.26
N ALA A 43 4.65 11.11 -6.74
CA ALA A 43 4.82 10.07 -5.73
C ALA A 43 4.04 10.40 -4.43
N PHE A 44 4.02 11.67 -4.03
CA PHE A 44 3.27 12.14 -2.87
C PHE A 44 1.76 12.04 -3.08
N ALA A 45 1.24 12.45 -4.24
CA ALA A 45 -0.18 12.33 -4.56
C ALA A 45 -0.68 10.87 -4.55
N LEU A 46 0.18 9.94 -5.03
CA LEU A 46 -0.09 8.50 -4.91
C LEU A 46 -0.15 8.06 -3.45
N LEU A 47 0.75 8.56 -2.60
CA LEU A 47 0.76 8.23 -1.17
C LEU A 47 -0.52 8.72 -0.47
N GLU A 48 -0.98 9.94 -0.77
CA GLU A 48 -2.24 10.47 -0.25
C GLU A 48 -3.44 9.61 -0.67
N THR A 49 -3.43 9.15 -1.92
CA THR A 49 -4.48 8.25 -2.45
C THR A 49 -4.49 6.93 -1.71
N VAL A 50 -3.32 6.33 -1.47
CA VAL A 50 -3.17 5.08 -0.71
C VAL A 50 -3.70 5.24 0.72
N GLU A 51 -3.33 6.32 1.41
CA GLU A 51 -3.80 6.59 2.77
C GLU A 51 -5.32 6.80 2.82
N ARG A 52 -5.88 7.58 1.88
CA ARG A 52 -7.33 7.76 1.78
C ARG A 52 -8.05 6.44 1.57
N LEU A 53 -7.53 5.59 0.69
CA LEU A 53 -8.10 4.27 0.42
C LEU A 53 -8.02 3.38 1.67
N ALA A 54 -6.91 3.40 2.40
CA ALA A 54 -6.75 2.65 3.64
C ALA A 54 -7.77 3.08 4.70
N GLN A 55 -7.94 4.39 4.92
CA GLN A 55 -8.94 4.93 5.85
C GLN A 55 -10.36 4.51 5.49
N VAL A 56 -10.76 4.70 4.22
CA VAL A 56 -12.10 4.31 3.75
C VAL A 56 -12.30 2.81 3.89
N THR A 57 -11.31 2.00 3.51
CA THR A 57 -11.37 0.53 3.62
C THR A 57 -11.50 0.09 5.07
N LEU A 58 -10.75 0.69 5.99
CA LEU A 58 -10.83 0.41 7.42
C LEU A 58 -12.21 0.76 7.98
N LEU A 59 -12.69 1.98 7.73
CA LEU A 59 -14.01 2.42 8.19
C LEU A 59 -15.13 1.56 7.61
N ALA A 60 -15.06 1.21 6.32
CA ALA A 60 -16.03 0.33 5.69
C ALA A 60 -15.98 -1.10 6.25
N SER A 61 -14.80 -1.58 6.64
CA SER A 61 -14.65 -2.89 7.29
C SER A 61 -15.23 -2.89 8.70
N LEU A 62 -14.96 -1.84 9.48
CA LEU A 62 -15.53 -1.66 10.82
C LEU A 62 -17.05 -1.51 10.78
N ALA A 63 -17.58 -0.73 9.83
CA ALA A 63 -19.02 -0.49 9.70
C ALA A 63 -19.83 -1.74 9.29
N ARG A 64 -19.20 -2.69 8.59
CA ARG A 64 -19.89 -3.92 8.12
C ARG A 64 -19.70 -5.13 9.03
N GLY A 65 -18.77 -5.08 9.98
CA GLY A 65 -18.21 -6.29 10.58
C GLY A 65 -17.28 -7.01 9.60
N GLU A 66 -16.39 -7.86 10.12
CA GLU A 66 -15.31 -8.47 9.34
C GLU A 66 -15.84 -9.23 8.10
N GLY A 67 -15.44 -8.83 6.88
CA GLY A 67 -15.41 -9.75 5.73
C GLY A 67 -16.14 -9.40 4.44
N GLY A 68 -16.75 -8.23 4.26
CA GLY A 68 -17.33 -7.96 2.93
C GLY A 68 -16.25 -7.60 1.87
N SER A 69 -16.39 -8.05 0.63
CA SER A 69 -15.57 -7.53 -0.48
C SER A 69 -16.13 -6.18 -0.96
N LEU A 70 -15.32 -5.37 -1.66
CA LEU A 70 -15.85 -4.37 -2.58
C LEU A 70 -16.69 -5.10 -3.65
N PRO A 71 -17.83 -4.54 -4.09
CA PRO A 71 -18.62 -5.14 -5.15
C PRO A 71 -17.77 -5.29 -6.43
N PRO A 72 -17.90 -6.42 -7.16
CA PRO A 72 -17.16 -6.61 -8.40
C PRO A 72 -17.56 -5.53 -9.42
N GLY A 73 -16.57 -4.85 -10.00
CA GLY A 73 -16.77 -3.74 -10.96
C GLY A 73 -16.04 -2.44 -10.60
N LEU A 74 -15.46 -2.35 -9.40
CA LEU A 74 -14.58 -1.25 -8.97
C LEU A 74 -13.11 -1.74 -8.85
N ARG A 75 -12.63 -2.47 -9.85
CA ARG A 75 -11.24 -2.95 -9.97
C ARG A 75 -10.61 -2.39 -11.22
#